data_AF-A0A6I9P5C1-F1
#
_entry.id   AF-A0A6I9P5C1-F1
#
_cell.length_a   1.000
_cell.length_b   1.000
_cell.length_c   1.000
_cell.angle_alpha   90.00
_cell.angle_beta   90.00
_cell.angle_gamma   90.00
#
_symmetry.space_group_name_H-M   'P 1'
#
loop_
_entity.id
_entity.type
_entity.pdbx_description
1 polymer ?
#
loop_
_entity_poly.entity_id
_entity_poly.type
_entity_poly.pdbx_seq_one_letter_code
_entity_poly.pdbx_strand_id
1 'polypeptide(L)'
;MEVIVGDFGIVVVPRDGADTEKIMNHSSILRKFKDNITVVKDEISHPMSIVSSTKSRLALQHGDGHVVDYLNQPVIDYILKSQLYINTSG
;
A
#
# COMPACT_ATOMS: atom_id res chain seq x y z
N MET A 1 12.75 8.52 -13.00
CA MET A 1 11.36 8.99 -12.82
C MET A 1 10.74 9.38 -14.16
N GLU A 2 11.42 10.20 -14.99
CA GLU A 2 10.88 10.62 -16.29
C GLU A 2 10.44 9.46 -17.20
N VAL A 3 11.21 8.37 -17.30
CA VAL A 3 10.79 7.19 -18.09
C VAL A 3 9.48 6.59 -17.56
N ILE A 4 9.33 6.46 -16.23
CA ILE A 4 8.14 5.82 -15.63
C ILE A 4 6.87 6.65 -15.91
N VAL A 5 6.90 7.95 -15.65
CA VAL A 5 5.72 8.80 -15.84
C VAL A 5 5.61 9.38 -17.25
N GLY A 6 6.66 9.31 -18.06
CA GLY A 6 6.68 9.81 -19.44
C GLY A 6 6.34 8.74 -20.46
N ASP A 7 7.04 7.60 -20.42
CA ASP A 7 6.89 6.55 -21.44
C ASP A 7 5.81 5.52 -21.07
N PHE A 8 5.56 5.34 -19.76
CA PHE A 8 4.52 4.43 -19.27
C PHE A 8 3.33 5.22 -18.74
N GLY A 9 3.31 5.50 -17.45
CA GLY A 9 2.20 6.08 -16.71
C GLY A 9 2.06 5.43 -15.35
N ILE A 10 1.37 6.11 -14.42
CA ILE A 10 1.09 5.55 -13.09
C ILE A 10 -0.39 5.72 -12.74
N VAL A 11 -0.92 4.72 -12.06
CA VAL A 11 -2.24 4.79 -11.43
C VAL A 11 -2.03 4.86 -9.91
N VAL A 12 -2.49 5.94 -9.29
CA VAL A 12 -2.28 6.22 -7.88
C VAL A 12 -3.59 5.99 -7.13
N VAL A 13 -3.58 5.06 -6.19
CA VAL A 13 -4.67 4.85 -5.22
C VAL A 13 -4.22 5.44 -3.88
N PRO A 14 -4.62 6.67 -3.53
CA PRO A 14 -4.20 7.30 -2.29
C PRO A 14 -4.86 6.66 -1.07
N ARG A 15 -4.13 6.64 0.05
CA ARG A 15 -4.69 6.35 1.38
C ARG A 15 -5.21 7.65 2.01
N ASP A 16 -6.01 7.52 3.07
CA ASP A 16 -6.48 8.64 3.87
C ASP A 16 -5.35 9.61 4.24
N GLY A 17 -5.57 10.89 4.00
CA GLY A 17 -4.62 11.96 4.30
C GLY A 17 -3.54 12.22 3.24
N ALA A 18 -3.46 11.41 2.17
CA ALA A 18 -2.55 11.69 1.06
C ALA A 18 -3.11 12.78 0.13
N ASP A 19 -2.47 13.95 0.14
CA ASP A 19 -2.79 15.05 -0.79
C ASP A 19 -2.00 14.89 -2.11
N THR A 20 -2.58 14.14 -3.05
CA THR A 20 -1.93 13.84 -4.33
C THR A 20 -1.70 15.08 -5.18
N GLU A 21 -2.59 16.08 -5.12
CA GLU A 21 -2.41 17.34 -5.86
C GLU A 21 -1.22 18.12 -5.32
N LYS A 22 -1.12 18.27 -3.99
CA LYS A 22 0.06 18.89 -3.37
C LYS A 22 1.33 18.15 -3.75
N ILE A 23 1.36 16.81 -3.65
CA ILE A 23 2.54 16.01 -4.01
C ILE A 23 2.94 16.22 -5.48
N MET A 24 1.98 16.17 -6.41
CA MET A 24 2.25 16.40 -7.84
C MET A 24 2.82 17.80 -8.10
N ASN A 25 2.24 18.82 -7.46
CA ASN A 25 2.63 20.22 -7.68
C ASN A 25 4.02 20.57 -7.12
N HIS A 26 4.51 19.81 -6.12
CA HIS A 26 5.87 19.98 -5.60
C HIS A 26 6.97 19.39 -6.49
N SER A 27 6.61 18.60 -7.52
CA SER A 27 7.58 17.99 -8.43
C SER A 27 7.41 18.51 -9.86
N SER A 28 8.47 19.11 -10.40
CA SER A 28 8.48 19.57 -11.79
C SER A 28 8.27 18.42 -12.79
N ILE A 29 8.81 17.23 -12.48
CA ILE A 29 8.65 16.03 -13.33
C ILE A 29 7.22 15.51 -13.28
N LEU A 30 6.62 15.37 -12.09
CA LEU A 30 5.24 14.87 -11.99
C LEU A 30 4.23 15.84 -12.61
N ARG A 31 4.45 17.15 -12.43
CA ARG A 31 3.63 18.18 -13.08
C ARG A 31 3.76 18.16 -14.60
N LYS A 32 4.96 17.98 -15.13
CA LYS A 32 5.21 17.89 -16.59
C LYS A 32 4.45 16.73 -17.23
N PHE A 33 4.32 15.61 -16.53
CA PHE A 33 3.69 14.39 -17.03
C PHE A 33 2.34 14.09 -16.36
N LYS A 34 1.64 15.11 -15.83
CA LYS A 34 0.40 14.94 -15.04
C LYS A 34 -0.68 14.14 -15.77
N ASP A 35 -0.79 14.32 -17.09
CA ASP A 35 -1.79 13.63 -17.92
C ASP A 35 -1.55 12.11 -17.98
N ASN A 36 -0.34 11.65 -17.66
CA ASN A 36 0.01 10.23 -17.59
C ASN A 36 -0.07 9.66 -16.15
N ILE A 37 -0.64 10.43 -15.24
CA ILE A 37 -0.82 10.09 -13.82
C ILE A 37 -2.33 10.09 -13.54
N THR A 38 -2.91 8.89 -13.39
CA THR A 38 -4.33 8.76 -13.03
C THR A 38 -4.47 8.59 -11.52
N VAL A 39 -5.10 9.55 -10.84
CA VAL A 39 -5.44 9.40 -9.42
C VAL A 39 -6.83 8.80 -9.29
N VAL A 40 -6.92 7.61 -8.70
CA VAL A 40 -8.17 6.93 -8.40
C VAL A 40 -8.80 7.58 -7.17
N LYS A 41 -10.04 8.04 -7.33
CA LYS A 41 -10.82 8.71 -6.26
C LYS A 41 -11.80 7.78 -5.53
N ASP A 42 -11.78 6.49 -5.84
CA ASP A 42 -12.69 5.51 -5.22
C ASP A 42 -12.62 5.57 -3.69
N GLU A 43 -13.76 5.23 -3.08
CA GLU A 43 -14.09 5.47 -1.67
C GLU A 43 -12.88 5.33 -0.75
N ILE A 44 -12.29 6.48 -0.45
CA ILE A 44 -11.08 6.66 0.38
C ILE A 44 -11.24 5.89 1.70
N SER A 45 -12.49 5.76 2.18
CA SER A 45 -12.89 5.05 3.39
C SER A 45 -13.06 3.52 3.28
N HIS A 46 -12.48 2.84 2.29
CA HIS A 46 -12.53 1.37 2.29
C HIS A 46 -11.80 0.83 3.54
N PRO A 47 -12.37 -0.09 4.34
CA PRO A 47 -11.78 -0.56 5.60
C PRO A 47 -10.35 -1.11 5.49
N MET A 48 -9.98 -1.62 4.30
CA MET A 48 -8.64 -2.12 4.02
C MET A 48 -7.60 -1.02 3.76
N SER A 49 -8.00 0.24 3.55
CA SER A 49 -7.09 1.35 3.28
C SER A 49 -6.12 1.59 4.44
N ILE A 50 -6.50 1.24 5.68
CA ILE A 50 -5.66 1.38 6.88
C ILE A 50 -4.68 0.23 7.11
N VAL A 51 -4.82 -0.88 6.38
CA VAL A 51 -4.01 -2.08 6.57
C VAL A 51 -2.68 -1.94 5.83
N SER A 52 -1.57 -2.01 6.57
CA SER A 52 -0.21 -2.00 6.02
C SER A 52 0.49 -3.32 6.31
N SER A 53 1.45 -3.71 5.48
CA SER A 53 2.24 -4.91 5.74
C SER A 53 3.02 -4.84 7.07
N THR A 54 3.37 -3.64 7.54
CA THR A 54 3.96 -3.46 8.87
C THR A 54 2.98 -3.84 9.97
N LYS A 55 1.72 -3.38 9.89
CA LYS A 55 0.66 -3.78 10.82
C LYS A 55 0.43 -5.29 10.78
N SER A 56 0.38 -5.88 9.58
CA SER A 56 0.22 -7.32 9.40
C SER A 56 1.36 -8.12 10.03
N ARG A 57 2.62 -7.74 9.80
CA ARG A 57 3.78 -8.43 10.39
C ARG A 57 3.79 -8.36 11.92
N LEU A 58 3.51 -7.20 12.49
CA LEU A 58 3.44 -7.04 13.95
C LEU A 58 2.33 -7.87 14.58
N ALA A 59 1.15 -7.91 13.95
CA ALA A 59 0.05 -8.76 14.40
C ALA A 59 0.45 -10.25 14.39
N LEU A 60 1.08 -10.71 13.29
CA LEU A 60 1.57 -12.09 13.17
C LEU A 60 2.65 -12.41 14.22
N GLN A 61 3.57 -11.48 14.49
CA GLN A 61 4.62 -11.62 15.51
C GLN A 61 4.07 -11.74 16.93
N HIS A 62 3.01 -11.00 17.25
CA HIS A 62 2.38 -11.02 18.57
C HIS A 62 1.31 -12.11 18.72
N GLY A 63 1.07 -12.93 17.69
CA GLY A 63 0.02 -13.95 17.71
C GLY A 63 -1.40 -13.35 17.74
N ASP A 64 -1.60 -12.17 17.15
CA ASP A 64 -2.88 -11.47 17.10
C ASP A 64 -3.83 -12.15 16.09
N GLY A 65 -4.91 -12.73 16.61
CA GLY A 65 -5.94 -13.42 15.83
C GLY A 65 -6.74 -12.50 14.90
N HIS A 66 -6.73 -11.17 15.11
CA HIS A 66 -7.43 -10.21 14.25
C HIS A 66 -6.82 -10.09 12.85
N VAL A 67 -5.69 -10.75 12.58
CA VAL A 67 -5.09 -10.79 11.24
C VAL A 67 -6.03 -11.39 10.17
N VAL A 68 -6.98 -12.24 10.56
CA VAL A 68 -7.98 -12.83 9.65
C VAL A 68 -8.96 -11.80 9.09
N ASP A 69 -9.12 -10.64 9.74
CA ASP A 69 -10.02 -9.58 9.30
C ASP A 69 -9.50 -8.85 8.05
N TYR A 70 -8.21 -9.02 7.73
CA TYR A 70 -7.55 -8.32 6.62
C TYR A 70 -6.50 -9.14 5.85
N LEU A 71 -6.23 -10.38 6.24
CA LEU A 71 -5.46 -11.34 5.41
C LEU A 71 -6.31 -12.56 5.12
N ASN A 72 -6.24 -13.04 3.88
CA ASN A 72 -6.92 -14.26 3.49
C ASN A 72 -6.29 -15.49 4.18
N GLN A 73 -7.13 -16.44 4.61
CA GLN A 73 -6.67 -17.64 5.31
C GLN A 73 -5.55 -18.41 4.59
N PRO A 74 -5.58 -18.64 3.26
CA PRO A 74 -4.47 -19.34 2.58
C PRO A 74 -3.13 -18.60 2.67
N VAL A 75 -3.15 -17.27 2.80
CA VAL A 75 -1.94 -16.46 3.00
C VAL A 75 -1.42 -16.64 4.42
N ILE A 76 -2.31 -16.65 5.41
CA ILE A 76 -1.96 -16.91 6.82
C ILE A 76 -1.37 -18.31 6.95
N ASP A 77 -2.02 -19.33 6.37
CA ASP A 77 -1.55 -20.71 6.40
C ASP A 77 -0.15 -20.84 5.77
N TYR A 78 0.10 -20.14 4.66
CA TYR A 78 1.40 -20.10 4.02
C TYR A 78 2.47 -19.45 4.89
N ILE A 79 2.15 -18.33 5.55
CA ILE A 79 3.04 -17.62 6.47
C ILE A 79 3.43 -18.54 7.63
N LEU A 80 2.46 -19.21 8.26
CA LEU A 80 2.70 -20.12 9.38
C LEU A 80 3.49 -21.35 8.96
N LYS A 81 3.10 -22.02 7.85
CA LYS A 81 3.82 -23.18 7.32
C LYS A 81 5.27 -22.86 6.96
N SER A 82 5.50 -21.68 6.42
CA SER A 82 6.83 -21.22 5.98
C SER A 82 7.60 -20.47 7.06
N GLN A 83 7.02 -20.33 8.26
CA GLN A 83 7.62 -19.61 9.40
C GLN A 83 8.03 -18.16 9.08
N LEU A 84 7.27 -17.49 8.20
CA LEU A 84 7.54 -16.09 7.83
C LEU A 84 7.12 -15.17 8.97
N TYR A 85 7.96 -14.18 9.27
CA TYR A 85 7.68 -13.13 10.27
C TYR A 85 7.53 -13.57 11.73
N ILE A 86 7.63 -14.87 12.06
CA ILE A 86 7.42 -15.38 13.43
C ILE A 86 8.65 -15.14 14.34
N ASN A 87 9.86 -15.12 13.78
CA ASN A 87 11.13 -15.01 14.54
C ASN A 87 12.01 -13.84 14.09
N THR A 88 11.46 -12.86 13.39
CA THR A 88 12.27 -11.75 12.89
C THR A 88 12.56 -10.77 14.02
N SER A 89 13.77 -10.83 14.56
CA SER A 89 14.36 -9.79 15.43
C SER A 89 14.53 -8.51 14.62
N GLY A 90 13.47 -7.70 14.53
CA GLY A 90 13.52 -6.35 13.99
C GLY A 90 13.69 -5.34 15.10
#